data_AF-A0A522KZQ0-F1
#
_entry.id   AF-A0A522KZQ0-F1
#
_cell.length_a   1.000
_cell.length_b   1.000
_cell.length_c   1.000
_cell.angle_alpha   90.00
_cell.angle_beta   90.00
_cell.angle_gamma   90.00
#
_symmetry.space_group_name_H-M   'P 1'
#
loop_
_entity.id
_entity.type
_entity.pdbx_description
1 polymer ?
#
loop_
_entity_poly.entity_id
_entity_poly.type
_entity_poly.pdbx_seq_one_letter_code
_entity_poly.pdbx_strand_id
1 'polypeptide(L)' 'MPYKLYYWPGIQGRGEFVRLALEAVGAAYLDVARGSEGGTAGDD' A
#
# COMPACT_ATOMS: atom_id res chain seq x y z
N MET A 1 11.21 2.64 9.01
CA MET A 1 11.07 3.06 7.60
C MET A 1 10.02 2.15 6.96
N PRO A 2 8.89 2.68 6.46
CA PRO A 2 7.82 1.86 5.90
C PRO A 2 8.26 1.15 4.62
N TYR A 3 7.75 -0.06 4.38
CA TYR A 3 7.97 -0.76 3.12
C TYR A 3 7.29 -0.01 1.97
N LYS A 4 7.85 -0.06 0.76
CA LYS A 4 7.19 0.47 -0.45
C LYS A 4 6.66 -0.69 -1.27
N LEU A 5 5.35 -0.76 -1.45
CA LEU A 5 4.69 -1.79 -2.23
C LEU A 5 4.57 -1.34 -3.68
N TYR A 6 5.30 -2.02 -4.57
CA TYR A 6 5.28 -1.80 -6.01
C TYR A 6 4.64 -2.99 -6.71
N TYR A 7 3.65 -2.73 -7.57
CA TYR A 7 3.05 -3.73 -8.45
C TYR A 7 2.43 -3.05 -9.68
N TRP A 8 2.09 -3.83 -10.71
CA TRP A 8 1.47 -3.30 -11.92
C TRP A 8 0.03 -2.84 -11.66
N PRO A 9 -0.29 -1.53 -11.84
CA PRO A 9 -1.67 -1.06 -11.77
C PRO A 9 -2.47 -1.56 -12.98
N GLY A 10 -3.80 -1.65 -12.83
CA GLY A 10 -4.73 -1.96 -13.91
C GLY A 10 -5.16 -3.43 -14.05
N ILE A 11 -4.51 -4.37 -13.36
CA ILE A 11 -4.99 -5.75 -13.24
C ILE A 11 -5.36 -6.00 -11.77
N GLN A 12 -6.66 -6.22 -11.51
CA GLN A 12 -7.13 -6.51 -10.16
C GLN A 12 -6.41 -7.74 -9.57
N GLY A 13 -6.13 -7.69 -8.26
CA GLY A 13 -5.58 -8.81 -7.49
C GLY A 13 -4.05 -8.88 -7.39
N ARG A 14 -3.28 -8.18 -8.23
CA ARG A 14 -1.80 -8.32 -8.23
C ARG A 14 -1.07 -7.75 -7.00
N GLY A 15 -1.63 -6.73 -6.35
CA GLY A 15 -1.11 -6.18 -5.09
C GLY A 15 -1.88 -6.64 -3.84
N GLU A 16 -3.05 -7.24 -4.03
CA GLU A 16 -4.05 -7.40 -2.96
C GLU A 16 -3.64 -8.43 -1.90
N PHE A 17 -3.06 -9.56 -2.32
CA PHE A 17 -2.60 -10.59 -1.37
C PHE A 17 -1.47 -10.09 -0.46
N VAL A 18 -0.54 -9.31 -1.02
CA VAL A 18 0.56 -8.72 -0.24
C VAL A 18 0.03 -7.64 0.68
N ARG A 19 -0.91 -6.81 0.20
CA ARG A 19 -1.60 -5.81 1.01
C ARG A 19 -2.30 -6.45 2.22
N LEU A 20 -3.12 -7.47 1.99
CA LEU A 20 -3.81 -8.19 3.06
C LEU A 20 -2.85 -8.81 4.08
N ALA A 21 -1.70 -9.33 3.65
CA ALA A 21 -0.69 -9.84 4.57
C ALA A 21 -0.08 -8.73 5.43
N LEU A 22 0.22 -7.57 4.85
CA LEU A 22 0.75 -6.41 5.57
C LEU A 22 -0.27 -5.85 6.56
N GLU A 23 -1.54 -5.73 6.17
CA GLU A 23 -2.64 -5.30 7.02
C GLU A 23 -2.88 -6.27 8.19
N ALA A 24 -2.87 -7.59 7.93
CA ALA A 24 -3.12 -8.61 8.94
C ALA A 24 -2.10 -8.60 10.09
N VAL A 25 -0.88 -8.10 9.83
CA VAL A 25 0.20 -7.99 10.83
C VAL A 25 0.44 -6.55 11.29
N GLY A 26 -0.33 -5.57 10.80
CA GLY A 26 -0.16 -4.16 11.10
C GLY A 26 1.19 -3.58 10.63
N ALA A 27 1.78 -4.12 9.57
CA ALA A 27 3.04 -3.62 9.04
C ALA A 27 2.84 -2.28 8.35
N ALA A 28 3.66 -1.28 8.66
CA ALA A 28 3.64 0.00 7.98
C ALA A 28 4.18 -0.14 6.54
N TYR A 29 3.39 0.27 5.55
CA TYR A 29 3.78 0.30 4.14
C TYR A 29 3.19 1.51 3.40
N LEU A 30 3.80 1.86 2.28
CA LEU A 30 3.34 2.82 1.30
C LEU A 30 2.93 2.05 0.04
N ASP A 31 1.65 2.11 -0.34
CA ASP A 31 1.19 1.59 -1.62
C ASP A 31 1.52 2.59 -2.74
N VAL A 32 2.57 2.31 -3.50
CA VAL A 32 3.04 3.22 -4.56
C VAL A 32 2.19 3.09 -5.82
N ALA A 33 1.58 1.93 -6.05
CA ALA A 33 0.82 1.66 -7.27
C ALA A 33 -0.60 2.24 -7.23
N ARG A 34 -1.17 2.49 -6.05
CA ARG A 34 -2.47 3.16 -5.89
C ARG A 34 -2.42 4.69 -5.86
N GLY A 35 -1.24 5.29 -6.03
CA GLY A 35 -1.05 6.70 -5.76
C GLY A 35 -1.14 6.99 -4.25
N SER A 36 -0.67 8.16 -3.84
CA SER A 36 -0.62 8.62 -2.45
C SER A 36 -2.02 8.90 -1.83
N GLU A 37 -3.03 8.07 -2.10
CA GLU A 37 -4.38 8.18 -1.53
C GLU A 37 -4.53 7.36 -0.22
N GLY A 38 -3.46 6.72 0.27
CA GLY A 38 -3.47 5.93 1.50
C GLY A 38 -2.80 6.57 2.72
N GLY A 39 -2.18 7.75 2.55
CA GLY A 39 -1.61 8.51 3.66
C GLY A 39 -2.53 9.68 3.96
N THR A 40 -3.16 9.69 5.14
CA THR A 40 -3.71 10.92 5.71
C THR A 40 -2.64 12.00 5.63
N ALA A 41 -2.80 12.92 4.68
CA ALA A 41 -2.21 14.24 4.74
C ALA A 41 -2.93 14.99 5.86
N GLY A 42 -2.56 14.67 7.10
CA GLY A 42 -2.70 15.56 8.23
C GLY A 42 -1.31 16.11 8.50
N ASP A 43 -0.98 17.22 7.86
CA ASP A 43 0.09 18.13 8.28
C ASP A 43 -0.43 19.54 7.98
N ASP A 44 -0.54 20.34 9.05
CA ASP A 44 -1.07 21.70 9.26
C ASP A 44 -2.60 21.95 9.29
#